data_AF-A0A7K7NU59-F1
#
_entry.id   AF-A0A7K7NU59-F1
#
_cell.length_a   1.000
_cell.length_b   1.000
_cell.length_c   1.000
_cell.angle_alpha   90.00
_cell.angle_beta   90.00
_cell.angle_gamma   90.00
#
_symmetry.space_group_name_H-M   'P 1'
#
loop_
_entity.id
_entity.type
_entity.pdbx_description
1 polymer ?
#
loop_
_entity_poly.entity_id
_entity_poly.type
_entity_poly.pdbx_seq_one_letter_code
_entity_poly.pdbx_strand_id
1 'polypeptide(L)' 'AAGGKLLVVPVDGSHWLSMREVLDGLRQKGHEIVVVAPEVSLYIKPTKNFVMKTYSVPFTKEEMD' A
#
# COMPACT_ATOMS: atom_id res chain seq x y z
N ALA A 1 18.48 -10.84 12.24
CA ALA A 1 18.48 -10.71 10.77
C ALA A 1 18.02 -9.29 10.43
N ALA A 2 18.67 -8.59 9.50
CA ALA A 2 18.16 -7.31 8.99
C ALA A 2 16.96 -7.58 8.08
N GLY A 3 15.87 -6.82 8.23
CA GLY A 3 14.67 -6.99 7.41
C GLY A 3 14.96 -6.65 5.95
N GLY A 4 14.38 -7.42 5.04
CA GLY A 4 14.52 -7.19 3.59
C GLY A 4 13.71 -6.00 3.09
N LYS A 5 13.91 -5.64 1.81
CA LYS A 5 13.07 -4.66 1.10
C LYS A 5 11.92 -5.37 0.39
N LEU A 6 10.70 -4.88 0.58
CA LEU A 6 9.48 -5.49 0.08
C LEU A 6 8.74 -4.52 -0.84
N LEU A 7 8.35 -5.00 -2.02
CA LEU A 7 7.41 -4.32 -2.92
C LEU A 7 6.04 -4.97 -2.77
N VAL A 8 5.01 -4.16 -2.55
CA VAL A 8 3.64 -4.63 -2.33
C VAL A 8 2.72 -3.94 -3.33
N VAL A 9 1.89 -4.72 -4.01
CA VAL A 9 0.89 -4.24 -4.98
C VAL A 9 -0.49 -4.70 -4.48
N PRO A 10 -1.09 -3.99 -3.52
CA PRO A 10 -2.37 -4.38 -2.94
C PRO A 10 -3.55 -4.01 -3.83
N VAL A 11 -4.69 -4.66 -3.58
CA VAL A 11 -5.99 -4.27 -4.12
C VAL A 11 -6.71 -3.39 -3.09
N ASP A 12 -7.35 -2.33 -3.57
CA ASP A 12 -8.13 -1.41 -2.74
C ASP A 12 -9.40 -2.06 -2.16
N GLY A 13 -10.07 -1.38 -1.24
CA GLY A 13 -11.28 -1.88 -0.58
C GLY A 13 -11.01 -2.71 0.66
N SER A 14 -11.89 -3.67 0.98
CA SER A 14 -11.81 -4.44 2.23
C SER A 14 -10.51 -5.25 2.36
N HIS A 15 -9.92 -5.69 1.25
CA HIS A 15 -8.64 -6.42 1.24
C HIS A 15 -7.48 -5.59 1.81
N TRP A 16 -7.51 -4.27 1.61
CA TRP A 16 -6.48 -3.35 2.12
C TRP A 16 -6.41 -3.33 3.65
N LEU A 17 -7.55 -3.49 4.34
CA LEU A 17 -7.60 -3.48 5.80
C LEU A 17 -6.75 -4.60 6.40
N SER A 18 -6.87 -5.82 5.87
CA SER A 18 -6.03 -6.95 6.30
C SER A 18 -4.57 -6.74 5.94
N MET A 19 -4.30 -6.15 4.77
CA MET A 19 -2.94 -5.91 4.33
C MET A 19 -2.21 -4.91 5.23
N ARG A 20 -2.89 -3.86 5.70
CA ARG A 20 -2.29 -2.85 6.57
C ARG A 20 -1.67 -3.45 7.84
N GLU A 21 -2.38 -4.38 8.49
CA GLU A 21 -1.90 -5.06 9.70
C GLU A 21 -0.64 -5.90 9.41
N VAL A 22 -0.59 -6.55 8.24
CA VAL A 22 0.60 -7.31 7.80
C VAL A 22 1.79 -6.38 7.56
N LEU A 23 1.58 -5.25 6.87
CA LEU A 23 2.63 -4.26 6.60
C LEU A 23 3.20 -3.68 7.89
N ASP A 24 2.34 -3.37 8.87
CA ASP A 24 2.75 -2.84 10.16
C ASP A 24 3.61 -3.84 10.93
N GLY A 25 3.22 -5.13 10.94
CA GLY A 25 4.03 -6.19 11.54
C GLY A 25 5.38 -6.41 10.84
N LEU A 26 5.42 -6.30 9.51
CA LEU A 26 6.67 -6.43 8.74
C LEU A 26 7.62 -5.25 8.98
N ARG A 27 7.08 -4.03 9.06
CA ARG A 27 7.84 -2.83 9.40
C ARG A 27 8.48 -2.95 10.78
N GLN A 28 7.71 -3.41 11.78
CA GLN A 28 8.22 -3.64 13.14
C GLN A 28 9.36 -4.68 13.19
N LYS A 29 9.35 -5.64 12.26
CA LYS A 29 10.45 -6.61 12.06
C LYS A 29 11.65 -6.04 11.27
N GLY A 30 11.66 -4.74 11.00
CA GLY A 30 12.77 -4.04 10.34
C GLY A 30 12.75 -4.08 8.82
N HIS A 31 11.63 -4.44 8.18
CA HIS A 31 11.53 -4.42 6.72
C HIS A 31 11.28 -3.00 6.19
N GLU A 32 11.94 -2.67 5.08
CA GLU A 32 11.59 -1.49 4.28
C GLU A 32 10.48 -1.88 3.30
N ILE A 33 9.38 -1.13 3.29
CA ILE A 33 8.19 -1.46 2.51
C ILE A 33 7.91 -0.35 1.50
N VAL A 34 7.68 -0.74 0.25
CA VAL A 34 7.18 0.12 -0.83
C VAL A 34 5.83 -0.42 -1.30
N VAL A 35 4.78 0.41 -1.20
CA VAL A 35 3.43 0.11 -1.69
C VAL A 35 3.22 0.84 -3.02
N VAL A 36 2.73 0.12 -4.03
CA VAL A 36 2.35 0.68 -5.33
C VAL A 36 0.85 0.55 -5.53
N ALA A 37 0.16 1.66 -5.77
CA ALA A 37 -1.29 1.68 -5.95
C ALA A 37 -1.73 2.74 -6.99
N PRO A 38 -2.94 2.63 -7.57
CA PRO A 38 -3.48 3.68 -8.44
C PRO A 38 -3.49 5.04 -7.76
N GLU A 39 -3.30 6.13 -8.51
CA GLU A 39 -3.41 7.50 -7.99
C GLU A 39 -4.82 7.83 -7.45
N VAL A 40 -5.82 7.12 -7.96
CA VAL A 40 -7.24 7.24 -7.59
C VAL A 40 -7.67 6.27 -6.46
N SER A 41 -6.71 5.62 -5.78
CA SER A 41 -7.01 4.71 -4.67
C SER A 41 -7.90 5.32 -3.58
N LEU A 42 -8.91 4.58 -3.13
CA LEU A 42 -9.90 5.00 -2.14
C LEU A 42 -9.35 4.93 -0.71
N TYR A 43 -8.91 3.74 -0.30
CA TYR A 43 -8.49 3.47 1.09
C TYR A 43 -6.98 3.39 1.25
N ILE A 44 -6.24 3.09 0.17
CA ILE A 44 -4.79 3.07 0.19
C ILE A 44 -4.28 4.52 0.15
N LYS A 45 -3.75 5.01 1.28
CA LYS A 45 -3.25 6.38 1.43
C LYS A 45 -1.80 6.41 1.89
N PRO A 46 -1.06 7.50 1.60
CA PRO A 46 0.30 7.67 2.12
C PRO A 46 0.31 7.63 3.64
N THR A 47 1.22 6.85 4.22
CA THR A 47 1.43 6.79 5.67
C THR A 47 2.92 6.87 5.99
N LYS A 48 3.25 6.95 7.28
CA LYS A 48 4.64 6.83 7.73
C LYS A 48 5.15 5.39 7.73
N ASN A 49 4.27 4.39 7.52
CA ASN A 49 4.56 2.96 7.70
C ASN A 49 5.22 2.31 6.49
N PHE A 50 5.05 2.89 5.31
CA PHE A 50 5.62 2.43 4.07
C PHE A 50 5.87 3.61 3.14
N VAL A 51 6.76 3.45 2.17
CA VAL A 51 6.88 4.38 1.04
C VAL A 51 5.76 4.07 0.06
N MET A 52 5.02 5.09 -0.37
CA MET A 52 3.98 4.91 -1.38
C MET A 52 4.46 5.42 -2.73
N LYS A 53 4.15 4.66 -3.80
CA LYS A 53 4.30 5.07 -5.19
C LYS A 53 2.94 4.94 -5.86
N THR A 54 2.59 5.91 -6.69
CA THR A 54 1.34 5.89 -7.44
C THR A 54 1.60 5.69 -8.93
N TYR A 55 0.60 5.17 -9.63
CA TYR A 55 0.59 5.09 -11.09
C TYR A 55 -0.75 5.59 -11.64
N SER A 56 -0.72 6.17 -12.84
CA SER A 56 -1.91 6.69 -13.50
C SER A 56 -2.74 5.58 -14.14
N VAL A 57 -4.05 5.80 -14.14
CA VAL A 57 -5.05 4.86 -14.65
C VAL A 57 -6.12 5.63 -15.46
N PRO A 58 -6.81 4.99 -16.42
CA PRO A 58 -7.71 5.68 -17.34
C PRO A 58 -9.11 5.95 -16.76
N PHE A 59 -9.29 5.81 -15.45
CA PHE A 59 -10.55 6.00 -14.74
C PHE A 59 -10.36 6.96 -13.56
N THR A 60 -11.42 7.68 -13.20
CA THR A 60 -11.42 8.63 -12.10
C THR A 60 -11.66 7.94 -10.75
N LYS A 61 -11.54 8.72 -9.67
CA LYS A 61 -11.83 8.22 -8.32
C LYS A 61 -13.32 7.90 -8.15
N GLU A 62 -14.18 8.69 -8.78
CA GLU A 62 -15.64 8.50 -8.76
C GLU A 62 -16.07 7.21 -9.47
N GLU A 63 -15.29 6.72 -10.43
CA GLU A 63 -15.53 5.43 -11.09
C GLU A 63 -15.10 4.22 -10.23
N MET A 64 -14.30 4.44 -9.18
CA MET A 64 -13.86 3.40 -8.24
C MET A 64 -14.74 3.28 -6.99
N ASP A 65 -15.45 4.34 -6.61
CA ASP A 65 -16.38 4.39 -5.46
C ASP A 65 -17.64 3.53 -5.72
#